data_AF-E1Z9Q6-F1
#
_entry.id   AF-E1Z9Q6-F1
#
_cell.length_a   1.000
_cell.length_b   1.000
_cell.length_c   1.000
_cell.angle_alpha   90.00
_cell.angle_beta   90.00
_cell.angle_gamma   90.00
#
_symmetry.space_group_name_H-M   'P 1'
#
loop_
_entity.id
_entity.type
_entity.pdbx_description
1 polymer ?
#
loop_
_entity_poly.entity_id
_entity_poly.type
_entity_poly.pdbx_seq_one_letter_code
_entity_poly.pdbx_strand_id
1 'polypeptide(L)'
;MEWLFGKKKTPAELLRENKRMLDRAIRELDRERMGLQTQEKKLILEIKKMAKEGQMEAVKVMAKSLVRNRHAVNKLFQLKSQLQAVSLRIATLKSTHAMGEAMAGATKAMGAMNRRMNLPAVAKIMREFEKQNER
;
A
#
# COMPACT_ATOMS: atom_id res chain seq x y z
N MET A 1 7.32 14.70 -31.02
CA MET A 1 7.19 15.47 -29.76
C MET A 1 6.99 14.60 -28.52
N GLU A 2 6.27 13.46 -28.58
CA GLU A 2 6.13 12.53 -27.42
C GLU A 2 7.39 11.72 -27.04
N TRP A 3 8.44 11.71 -27.88
CA TRP A 3 9.72 11.04 -27.57
C TRP A 3 10.68 11.91 -26.73
N LEU A 4 10.52 13.24 -26.79
CA LEU A 4 11.34 14.22 -26.07
C LEU A 4 10.79 14.57 -24.68
N PHE A 5 9.49 14.40 -24.47
CA PHE A 5 8.82 14.57 -23.19
C PHE A 5 8.24 13.22 -22.80
N GLY A 6 8.99 12.44 -22.01
CA GLY A 6 8.63 11.07 -21.64
C GLY A 6 7.14 10.92 -21.28
N LYS A 7 6.53 9.84 -21.77
CA LYS A 7 5.10 9.54 -21.59
C LYS A 7 4.67 9.82 -20.14
N LYS A 8 3.66 10.68 -19.95
CA LYS A 8 3.05 10.89 -18.64
C LYS A 8 2.58 9.54 -18.12
N LYS A 9 3.17 9.09 -17.00
CA LYS A 9 2.80 7.81 -16.37
C LYS A 9 1.30 7.82 -16.08
N THR A 10 0.64 6.72 -16.43
CA THR A 10 -0.77 6.54 -16.09
C THR A 10 -0.94 6.48 -14.57
N PRO A 11 -2.12 6.85 -14.02
CA PRO A 11 -2.39 6.70 -12.59
C PRO A 11 -2.11 5.27 -12.07
N ALA A 12 -2.41 4.25 -12.87
CA ALA A 12 -2.13 2.86 -12.55
C ALA A 12 -0.62 2.54 -12.45
N GLU A 13 0.21 3.13 -13.31
CA GLU A 13 1.67 2.99 -13.27
C GLU A 13 2.27 3.71 -12.06
N LEU A 14 1.79 4.92 -11.76
CA LEU A 14 2.19 5.68 -10.57
C LEU A 14 1.87 4.90 -9.28
N LEU A 15 0.69 4.30 -9.17
CA LEU A 15 0.32 3.47 -8.02
C LEU A 15 1.22 2.23 -7.87
N ARG A 16 1.61 1.58 -8.98
CA ARG A 16 2.53 0.44 -8.95
C ARG A 16 3.93 0.84 -8.53
N GLU A 17 4.43 1.96 -9.04
CA GLU A 17 5.74 2.50 -8.68
C GLU A 17 5.78 2.90 -7.20
N ASN A 18 4.77 3.62 -6.72
CA ASN A 18 4.64 4.01 -5.32
C ASN A 18 4.60 2.78 -4.40
N LYS A 19 3.84 1.74 -4.76
CA LYS A 19 3.84 0.47 -4.01
C LYS A 19 5.24 -0.15 -3.93
N ARG A 20 5.98 -0.21 -5.06
CA ARG A 20 7.35 -0.73 -5.08
C ARG A 20 8.32 0.12 -4.26
N MET A 21 8.16 1.45 -4.25
CA MET A 21 8.95 2.33 -3.39
C MET A 21 8.66 2.08 -1.92
N LEU A 22 7.39 1.97 -1.53
CA LEU A 22 6.99 1.67 -0.16
C LEU A 22 7.51 0.29 0.30
N ASP A 23 7.39 -0.74 -0.54
CA ASP A 23 7.89 -2.08 -0.20
C ASP A 23 9.42 -2.09 -0.02
N ARG A 24 10.16 -1.29 -0.80
CA ARG A 24 11.60 -1.09 -0.62
C ARG A 24 11.92 -0.38 0.70
N ALA A 25 11.22 0.72 0.99
CA ALA A 25 11.39 1.47 2.23
C ALA A 25 11.09 0.60 3.47
N ILE A 26 10.04 -0.22 3.44
CA ILE A 26 9.72 -1.17 4.52
C ILE A 26 10.89 -2.15 4.77
N ARG A 27 11.49 -2.68 3.71
CA ARG A 27 12.66 -3.60 3.84
C ARG A 27 13.90 -2.88 4.36
N GLU A 28 14.12 -1.63 3.95
CA GLU A 28 15.23 -0.82 4.45
C GLU A 28 15.07 -0.54 5.95
N LEU A 29 13.88 -0.14 6.39
CA LEU A 29 13.57 0.05 7.82
C LEU A 29 13.78 -1.24 8.62
N ASP A 30 13.37 -2.40 8.09
CA ASP A 30 13.61 -3.68 8.74
C ASP A 30 15.10 -4.02 8.87
N ARG A 31 15.91 -3.74 7.83
CA ARG A 31 17.36 -3.92 7.87
C ARG A 31 18.02 -3.00 8.88
N GLU A 32 17.67 -1.72 8.86
CA GLU A 32 18.19 -0.72 9.79
C GLU A 32 17.86 -1.08 11.25
N ARG A 33 16.61 -1.50 11.51
CA ARG A 33 16.19 -1.99 12.82
C ARG A 33 17.05 -3.17 13.29
N MET A 34 17.26 -4.18 12.44
CA MET A 34 18.09 -5.33 12.80
C MET A 34 19.54 -4.94 13.08
N GLY A 35 20.07 -3.98 12.32
CA GLY A 35 21.39 -3.38 12.55
C GLY A 35 21.48 -2.74 13.94
N LEU A 36 20.52 -1.89 14.28
CA LEU A 36 20.43 -1.23 15.59
C LEU A 36 20.26 -2.21 16.75
N GLN A 37 19.45 -3.26 16.59
CA GLN A 37 19.30 -4.32 17.60
C GLN A 37 20.60 -5.10 17.81
N THR A 38 21.38 -5.33 16.76
CA THR A 38 22.68 -5.99 16.86
C THR A 38 23.69 -5.08 17.58
N GLN A 39 23.71 -3.80 17.25
CA GLN A 39 24.53 -2.81 17.95
C GLN A 39 24.13 -2.69 19.43
N GLU A 40 22.83 -2.75 19.74
CA GLU A 40 22.32 -2.74 21.11
C GLU A 40 22.91 -3.90 21.94
N LYS A 41 22.91 -5.12 21.38
CA LYS A 41 23.49 -6.29 22.05
C LYS A 41 24.98 -6.12 22.32
N LYS A 42 25.75 -5.57 21.36
CA LYS A 42 27.18 -5.27 21.54
C LYS A 42 27.39 -4.23 22.64
N LEU A 43 26.62 -3.15 22.62
CA LEU A 43 26.70 -2.07 23.59
C LEU A 43 26.39 -2.59 25.01
N ILE A 44 25.44 -3.51 25.18
CA ILE A 44 25.14 -4.13 26.48
C ILE A 44 26.35 -4.92 27.01
N LEU A 45 27.04 -5.67 26.14
CA LEU A 45 28.25 -6.42 26.53
C LEU A 45 29.38 -5.47 26.93
N GLU A 46 29.56 -4.39 26.18
CA GLU A 46 30.56 -3.37 26.45
C GLU A 46 30.29 -2.63 27.77
N ILE A 47 29.04 -2.23 28.01
CA ILE A 47 28.61 -1.63 29.29
C ILE A 47 28.94 -2.56 30.47
N LYS A 48 28.65 -3.86 30.34
CA LYS A 48 28.95 -4.86 31.39
C LYS A 48 30.46 -4.99 31.64
N LYS A 49 31.27 -4.93 30.58
CA LYS A 49 32.74 -4.97 30.68
C LYS A 49 33.28 -3.73 31.39
N MET A 50 32.89 -2.55 30.94
CA MET A 50 33.33 -1.26 31.50
C MET A 50 32.88 -1.09 32.96
N ALA A 51 31.72 -1.62 33.33
CA ALA A 51 31.24 -1.64 34.71
C ALA A 51 32.12 -2.51 35.62
N LYS A 52 32.61 -3.66 35.14
CA LYS A 52 33.55 -4.51 35.90
C LYS A 52 34.92 -3.86 36.07
N GLU A 53 35.34 -3.07 35.09
CA GLU A 53 36.59 -2.30 35.12
C GLU A 53 36.49 -1.02 35.97
N GLY A 54 35.33 -0.73 36.56
CA GLY A 54 35.12 0.43 37.44
C GLY A 54 34.98 1.78 36.71
N GLN A 55 34.89 1.78 35.37
CA GLN A 55 34.79 3.00 34.56
C GLN A 55 33.36 3.55 34.50
N MET A 56 32.85 4.01 35.65
CA MET A 56 31.43 4.39 35.80
C MET A 56 31.00 5.59 34.94
N GLU A 57 31.88 6.54 34.64
CA GLU A 57 31.56 7.67 33.76
C GLU A 57 31.31 7.21 32.31
N ALA A 58 32.12 6.28 31.79
CA ALA A 58 31.90 5.67 30.48
C ALA A 58 30.57 4.88 30.44
N VAL A 59 30.29 4.11 31.50
CA VAL A 59 29.03 3.37 31.66
C VAL A 59 27.81 4.29 31.60
N LYS A 60 27.85 5.46 32.27
CA LYS A 60 26.74 6.44 32.22
C LYS A 60 26.49 6.95 30.81
N VAL A 61 27.54 7.27 30.05
CA VAL A 61 27.41 7.75 28.66
C VAL A 61 26.84 6.64 27.76
N MET A 62 27.39 5.44 27.86
CA MET A 62 26.93 4.29 27.08
C MET A 62 25.48 3.91 27.42
N ALA A 63 25.07 3.98 28.69
CA ALA A 63 23.68 3.74 29.10
C ALA A 63 22.70 4.75 28.49
N LYS A 64 23.08 6.03 28.40
CA LYS A 64 22.26 7.04 27.69
C LYS A 64 22.13 6.70 26.20
N SER A 65 23.21 6.24 25.57
CA SER A 65 23.19 5.80 24.17
C SER A 65 22.33 4.54 23.97
N LEU A 66 22.32 3.62 24.93
CA LEU A 66 21.46 2.43 24.93
C LEU A 66 19.97 2.81 24.88
N VAL A 67 19.56 3.72 25.76
CA VAL A 67 18.17 4.20 25.82
C VAL A 67 17.78 4.91 24.51
N ARG A 68 18.65 5.76 23.98
CA ARG A 68 18.44 6.39 22.67
C ARG A 68 18.26 5.36 21.54
N ASN A 69 19.08 4.31 21.53
CA ASN A 69 18.97 3.25 20.53
C ASN A 69 17.63 2.50 20.64
N ARG A 70 17.17 2.17 21.86
CA ARG A 70 15.85 1.56 22.08
C ARG A 70 14.70 2.43 21.58
N HIS A 71 14.77 3.74 21.82
CA HIS A 71 13.78 4.68 21.28
C HIS A 71 13.80 4.72 19.75
N ALA A 72 14.97 4.69 19.12
CA ALA A 72 15.10 4.63 17.67
C ALA A 72 14.48 3.34 17.10
N VAL A 73 14.76 2.18 17.71
CA VAL A 73 14.15 0.89 17.33
C VAL A 73 12.62 0.95 17.41
N ASN A 74 12.07 1.49 18.50
CA ASN A 74 10.61 1.66 18.66
C ASN A 74 10.03 2.60 17.60
N LYS A 75 10.72 3.69 17.30
CA LYS A 75 10.30 4.65 16.27
C LYS A 75 10.28 4.03 14.88
N LEU A 76 11.31 3.25 14.52
CA LEU A 76 11.34 2.50 13.26
C LEU A 76 10.21 1.47 13.17
N PHE A 77 9.84 0.84 14.28
CA PHE A 77 8.71 -0.09 14.33
C PHE A 77 7.37 0.61 14.05
N GLN A 78 7.15 1.80 14.64
CA GLN A 78 5.98 2.63 14.36
C GLN A 78 5.95 3.10 12.90
N LEU A 79 7.07 3.58 12.37
CA LEU A 79 7.17 4.02 10.98
C LEU A 79 6.87 2.88 9.99
N LYS A 80 7.37 1.67 10.26
CA LYS A 80 7.03 0.48 9.47
C LYS A 80 5.51 0.24 9.44
N SER A 81 4.85 0.28 10.60
CA SER A 81 3.40 0.07 10.68
C SER A 81 2.63 1.13 9.87
N GLN A 82 3.06 2.40 9.95
CA GLN A 82 2.47 3.48 9.16
C GLN A 82 2.65 3.25 7.65
N LEU A 83 3.84 2.86 7.19
CA LEU A 83 4.07 2.55 5.77
C LEU A 83 3.25 1.34 5.29
N GLN A 84 3.08 0.32 6.13
CA GLN A 84 2.21 -0.82 5.83
C GLN A 84 0.75 -0.38 5.68
N ALA A 85 0.26 0.50 6.56
CA ALA A 85 -1.08 1.07 6.44
C ALA A 85 -1.27 1.87 5.14
N VAL A 86 -0.27 2.67 4.76
CA VAL A 86 -0.28 3.41 3.47
C VAL A 86 -0.27 2.44 2.28
N SER A 87 0.54 1.38 2.31
CA SER A 87 0.58 0.35 1.26
C SER A 87 -0.77 -0.35 1.10
N LEU A 88 -1.44 -0.68 2.22
CA LEU A 88 -2.79 -1.23 2.20
C LEU A 88 -3.78 -0.25 1.58
N ARG A 89 -3.73 1.02 1.97
CA ARG A 89 -4.61 2.07 1.41
C ARG A 89 -4.42 2.22 -0.09
N ILE A 90 -3.19 2.16 -0.59
CA ILE A 90 -2.89 2.17 -2.04
C ILE A 90 -3.48 0.94 -2.73
N ALA A 91 -3.39 -0.25 -2.12
CA ALA A 91 -4.01 -1.45 -2.67
C ALA A 91 -5.54 -1.31 -2.76
N THR A 92 -6.18 -0.76 -1.73
CA THR A 92 -7.62 -0.45 -1.74
C THR A 92 -7.96 0.54 -2.86
N LEU A 93 -7.22 1.65 -2.97
CA LEU A 93 -7.42 2.65 -4.02
C LEU A 93 -7.32 2.05 -5.42
N LYS A 94 -6.37 1.15 -5.66
CA LYS A 94 -6.22 0.44 -6.94
C LYS A 94 -7.47 -0.40 -7.25
N SER A 95 -7.98 -1.15 -6.29
CA SER A 95 -9.19 -1.97 -6.47
C SER A 95 -10.43 -1.11 -6.71
N THR A 96 -10.57 -0.01 -5.96
CA THR A 96 -11.67 0.95 -6.16
C THR A 96 -11.60 1.60 -7.55
N HIS A 97 -10.41 1.95 -8.02
CA HIS A 97 -10.23 2.52 -9.36
C HIS A 97 -10.63 1.52 -10.46
N ALA A 98 -10.17 0.27 -10.38
CA ALA A 98 -10.55 -0.78 -11.34
C ALA A 98 -12.07 -1.05 -11.32
N MET A 99 -12.70 -1.03 -10.15
CA MET A 99 -14.16 -1.14 -10.03
C MET A 99 -14.87 0.04 -10.67
N GLY A 100 -14.36 1.27 -10.49
CA GLY A 100 -14.89 2.47 -11.14
C GLY A 100 -14.80 2.40 -12.66
N GLU A 101 -13.68 1.93 -13.22
CA GLU A 101 -13.52 1.71 -14.66
C GLU A 101 -14.48 0.64 -15.19
N ALA A 102 -14.61 -0.49 -14.48
CA ALA A 102 -15.55 -1.55 -14.84
C ALA A 102 -17.01 -1.06 -14.79
N MET A 103 -17.40 -0.31 -13.76
CA MET A 103 -18.71 0.29 -13.64
C MET A 103 -18.97 1.33 -14.74
N ALA A 104 -17.97 2.13 -15.11
CA ALA A 104 -18.07 3.07 -16.24
C ALA A 104 -18.27 2.34 -17.57
N GLY A 105 -17.59 1.20 -17.79
CA GLY A 105 -17.80 0.34 -18.95
C GLY A 105 -19.19 -0.30 -18.98
N ALA A 106 -19.63 -0.86 -17.85
CA ALA A 106 -20.94 -1.49 -17.71
C ALA A 106 -22.08 -0.48 -17.90
N THR A 107 -21.99 0.71 -17.29
CA THR A 107 -22.99 1.79 -17.46
C THR A 107 -23.06 2.29 -18.90
N LYS A 108 -21.93 2.41 -19.60
CA LYS A 108 -21.95 2.70 -21.05
C LYS A 108 -22.66 1.62 -21.85
N ALA A 109 -22.41 0.34 -21.55
CA ALA A 109 -23.08 -0.77 -22.20
C ALA A 109 -24.59 -0.80 -21.89
N MET A 110 -24.98 -0.56 -20.64
CA MET A 110 -26.38 -0.43 -20.23
C MET A 110 -27.06 0.77 -20.90
N GLY A 111 -26.38 1.91 -21.03
CA GLY A 111 -26.89 3.07 -21.75
C GLY A 111 -27.08 2.79 -23.25
N ALA A 112 -26.13 2.08 -23.87
CA ALA A 112 -26.26 1.64 -25.26
C ALA A 112 -27.39 0.62 -25.45
N MET A 113 -27.57 -0.30 -24.50
CA MET A 113 -28.68 -1.25 -24.46
C MET A 113 -30.02 -0.53 -24.31
N ASN A 114 -30.12 0.43 -23.39
CA ASN A 114 -31.32 1.24 -23.18
C ASN A 114 -31.71 2.03 -24.44
N ARG A 115 -30.74 2.59 -25.17
CA ARG A 115 -30.99 3.28 -26.45
C ARG A 115 -31.43 2.35 -27.57
N ARG A 116 -31.01 1.07 -27.54
CA ARG A 116 -31.39 0.04 -28.52
C ARG A 116 -32.68 -0.70 -28.13
N MET A 117 -33.17 -0.53 -26.90
CA MET A 117 -34.44 -1.08 -26.44
C MET A 117 -35.59 -0.30 -27.08
N ASN A 118 -35.90 -0.64 -28.33
CA ASN A 118 -37.03 -0.13 -29.05
C ASN A 118 -38.32 -0.71 -28.44
N LEU A 119 -39.11 0.14 -27.76
CA LEU A 119 -40.46 -0.17 -27.26
C LEU A 119 -41.34 -0.95 -28.26
N PRO A 120 -41.29 -0.71 -29.60
CA PRO A 120 -42.09 -1.48 -30.55
C PRO A 120 -41.72 -2.96 -30.64
N ALA A 121 -40.42 -3.31 -30.49
CA ALA A 121 -39.96 -4.70 -30.56
C ALA A 121 -40.32 -5.47 -29.29
N VAL A 122 -40.24 -4.83 -28.12
CA VAL A 122 -40.65 -5.42 -26.84
C VAL A 122 -42.17 -5.59 -26.78
N ALA A 123 -42.94 -4.63 -27.29
CA ALA A 123 -44.39 -4.75 -27.41
C ALA A 123 -44.80 -5.90 -28.35
N LYS A 124 -44.04 -6.13 -29.44
CA LYS A 124 -44.29 -7.26 -30.35
C LYS A 124 -43.97 -8.61 -29.70
N ILE A 125 -42.86 -8.70 -28.95
CA ILE A 125 -42.48 -9.90 -28.20
C ILE A 125 -43.51 -10.21 -27.10
N MET A 126 -44.00 -9.21 -26.36
CA MET A 126 -45.07 -9.44 -25.37
C MET A 126 -46.37 -9.90 -26.02
N ARG A 127 -46.75 -9.32 -27.16
CA ARG A 127 -47.96 -9.72 -27.89
C ARG A 127 -47.84 -11.14 -28.49
N GLU A 128 -46.66 -11.53 -28.94
CA GLU A 128 -46.38 -12.92 -29.38
C GLU A 128 -46.34 -13.89 -28.20
N PHE A 129 -45.89 -13.45 -27.02
CA PHE A 129 -45.89 -14.27 -25.80
C PHE A 129 -47.31 -14.51 -25.27
N GLU A 130 -48.15 -13.48 -25.16
CA GLU A 130 -49.57 -13.61 -24.80
C GLU A 130 -50.30 -14.59 -25.73
N LYS A 131 -50.05 -14.49 -27.04
CA LYS A 131 -50.66 -15.37 -28.05
C LYS A 131 -50.18 -16.81 -28.00
N GLN A 132 -48.97 -17.06 -27.46
CA GLN A 132 -48.45 -18.42 -27.22
C GLN A 132 -48.95 -19.01 -25.90
N ASN A 133 -49.25 -18.17 -24.91
CA ASN A 133 -49.75 -18.58 -23.59
C ASN A 133 -51.28 -18.79 -23.57
N GLU A 134 -52.02 -18.19 -24.52
CA GLU A 134 -53.46 -18.42 -24.74
C GLU A 134 -53.78 -19.69 -25.55
N ARG A 135 -52.78 -20.51 -25.88
CA ARG A 135 -52.92 -21.86 -26.45
C ARG A 135 -52.66 -22.92 -25.39
#